data_AF-A0A534Q803-F1
#
_entry.id   AF-A0A534Q803-F1
#
_cell.length_a   1.000
_cell.length_b   1.000
_cell.length_c   1.000
_cell.angle_alpha   90.00
_cell.angle_beta   90.00
_cell.angle_gamma   90.00
#
_symmetry.space_group_name_H-M   'P 1'
#
loop_
_entity.id
_entity.type
_entity.pdbx_description
1 polymer ?
#
loop_
_entity_poly.entity_id
_entity_poly.type
_entity_poly.pdbx_seq_one_letter_code
_entity_poly.pdbx_strand_id
1 'polypeptide(L)'
;MQRTIAAALYWLAAVTIALGAYGHGFVGVVPTRAAIAASPLDSHTVHVIWIVWYFVSGAMLAFGLLLFWAWPGIRSGSGGRSAAALIVGALYAITGISAYLYSGGERFWLLFLAQGVLVISSTLVLARQTREAPH
;
A
#
# COMPACT_ATOMS: atom_id res chain seq x y z
N MET A 1 -16.08 -20.11 -2.80
CA MET A 1 -14.75 -19.96 -3.42
C MET A 1 -14.31 -18.50 -3.55
N GLN A 2 -15.14 -17.62 -4.12
CA GLN A 2 -14.84 -16.19 -4.31
C GLN A 2 -14.41 -15.46 -3.02
N ARG A 3 -15.09 -15.71 -1.89
CA ARG A 3 -14.73 -15.13 -0.59
C ARG A 3 -13.32 -15.52 -0.12
N THR A 4 -12.94 -16.78 -0.32
CA THR A 4 -11.62 -17.31 0.05
C THR A 4 -10.53 -16.67 -0.81
N ILE A 5 -10.79 -16.51 -2.11
CA ILE A 5 -9.88 -15.84 -3.02
C ILE A 5 -9.72 -14.36 -2.63
N ALA A 6 -10.83 -13.64 -2.39
CA ALA A 6 -10.79 -12.26 -1.95
C ALA A 6 -10.03 -12.09 -0.63
N ALA A 7 -10.24 -13.00 0.32
CA ALA A 7 -9.48 -13.03 1.57
C ALA A 7 -7.97 -13.21 1.33
N ALA A 8 -7.58 -14.16 0.49
CA ALA A 8 -6.18 -14.41 0.17
C ALA A 8 -5.53 -13.20 -0.53
N LEU A 9 -6.24 -12.57 -1.47
CA LEU A 9 -5.77 -11.38 -2.17
C LEU A 9 -5.64 -10.17 -1.24
N TYR A 10 -6.58 -9.99 -0.31
CA TYR A 10 -6.51 -8.96 0.71
C TYR A 10 -5.25 -9.15 1.59
N TRP A 11 -5.03 -10.37 2.07
CA TRP A 11 -3.86 -10.70 2.89
C TRP A 11 -2.56 -10.54 2.14
N LEU A 12 -2.50 -10.99 0.89
CA LEU A 12 -1.34 -10.81 0.02
C LEU A 12 -1.01 -9.32 -0.14
N ALA A 13 -2.02 -8.49 -0.40
CA ALA A 13 -1.81 -7.05 -0.52
C ALA A 13 -1.34 -6.44 0.82
N ALA A 14 -1.97 -6.78 1.95
CA ALA A 14 -1.57 -6.28 3.27
C ALA A 14 -0.13 -6.65 3.64
N VAL A 15 0.28 -7.91 3.40
CA VAL A 15 1.65 -8.38 3.63
C VAL A 15 2.64 -7.68 2.73
N THR A 16 2.38 -7.60 1.43
CA THR A 16 3.32 -6.96 0.49
C THR A 16 3.42 -5.46 0.70
N ILE A 17 2.35 -4.80 1.14
CA ILE A 17 2.36 -3.39 1.56
C ILE A 17 3.27 -3.20 2.79
N ALA A 18 3.10 -4.02 3.83
CA ALA A 18 3.92 -3.96 5.03
C ALA A 18 5.40 -4.25 4.72
N LEU A 19 5.67 -5.30 3.93
CA LEU A 19 7.04 -5.63 3.49
C LEU A 19 7.63 -4.57 2.55
N GLY A 20 6.79 -3.82 1.84
CA GLY A 20 7.21 -2.66 1.05
C GLY A 20 7.92 -1.61 1.91
N ALA A 21 7.57 -1.46 3.19
CA ALA A 21 8.30 -0.59 4.12
C ALA A 21 9.77 -1.01 4.26
N TYR A 22 10.03 -2.31 4.34
CA TYR A 22 11.37 -2.86 4.39
C TYR A 22 12.10 -2.68 3.06
N GLY A 23 11.45 -3.05 1.95
CA GLY A 23 12.00 -2.88 0.61
C GLY A 23 12.38 -1.42 0.31
N HIS A 24 11.54 -0.47 0.65
CA HIS A 24 11.81 0.97 0.52
C HIS A 24 12.88 1.45 1.53
N GLY A 25 12.71 1.13 2.81
CA GLY A 25 13.51 1.71 3.90
C GLY A 25 14.95 1.21 3.98
N PHE A 26 15.20 -0.04 3.58
CA PHE A 26 16.50 -0.69 3.78
C PHE A 26 17.14 -1.22 2.50
N VAL A 27 16.35 -1.70 1.53
CA VAL A 27 16.90 -2.24 0.27
C VAL A 27 17.05 -1.14 -0.77
N GLY A 28 15.98 -0.39 -1.04
CA GLY A 28 15.94 0.70 -2.00
C GLY A 28 16.82 1.89 -1.60
N VAL A 29 17.09 2.06 -0.31
CA VAL A 29 17.95 3.14 0.20
C VAL A 29 19.38 3.05 -0.35
N VAL A 30 19.88 1.86 -0.68
CA VAL A 30 21.27 1.64 -1.11
C VAL A 30 21.55 2.32 -2.46
N PRO A 31 20.83 2.00 -3.56
CA PRO A 31 21.02 2.70 -4.83
C PRO A 31 20.65 4.18 -4.74
N THR A 32 19.64 4.55 -3.93
CA THR A 32 19.26 5.95 -3.74
C THR A 32 20.36 6.76 -3.05
N ARG A 33 21.03 6.20 -2.04
CA ARG A 33 22.20 6.84 -1.40
C ARG A 33 23.32 7.07 -2.41
N ALA A 34 23.61 6.08 -3.25
CA ALA A 34 24.63 6.21 -4.28
C ALA A 34 24.29 7.33 -5.29
N ALA A 35 23.03 7.40 -5.74
CA ALA A 35 22.56 8.45 -6.65
C ALA A 35 22.59 9.85 -6.02
N ILE A 36 22.18 9.97 -4.75
CA ILE A 36 22.22 11.24 -4.01
C ILE A 36 23.66 11.71 -3.79
N ALA A 37 24.58 10.81 -3.47
CA ALA A 37 25.99 11.15 -3.30
C ALA A 37 26.66 11.65 -4.60
N ALA A 38 26.15 11.22 -5.76
CA ALA A 38 26.64 11.62 -7.07
C ALA A 38 25.97 12.90 -7.61
N SER A 39 25.00 13.49 -6.91
CA SER A 39 24.25 14.66 -7.37
C SER A 39 24.68 15.94 -6.66
N PRO A 40 24.53 17.12 -7.30
CA PRO A 40 24.99 18.41 -6.75
C PRO A 40 23.99 19.00 -5.74
N LEU A 41 23.29 18.16 -4.96
CA LEU A 41 22.28 18.61 -4.00
C LEU A 41 22.95 19.17 -2.74
N ASP A 42 22.39 20.24 -2.19
CA ASP A 42 22.84 20.79 -0.93
C ASP A 42 22.43 19.91 0.26
N SER A 43 23.11 20.08 1.39
CA SER A 43 22.92 19.24 2.59
C SER A 43 21.52 19.32 3.18
N HIS A 44 20.85 20.47 3.10
CA HIS A 44 19.50 20.65 3.62
C HIS A 44 18.50 19.87 2.76
N THR A 45 18.59 19.97 1.43
CA THR A 45 17.75 19.19 0.52
C THR A 45 17.92 17.69 0.72
N VAL A 46 19.16 17.21 0.85
CA VAL A 46 19.45 15.79 1.15
C VAL A 46 18.81 15.36 2.46
N HIS A 47 18.86 16.21 3.50
CA HIS A 47 18.26 15.92 4.79
C HIS A 47 16.73 15.76 4.69
N VAL A 48 16.05 16.66 3.99
CA VAL A 48 14.60 16.59 3.76
C VAL A 48 14.21 15.31 3.01
N ILE A 49 14.98 14.93 1.98
CA ILE A 49 14.76 13.68 1.23
C ILE A 49 14.75 12.48 2.19
N TRP A 50 15.71 12.39 3.11
CA TRP A 50 15.77 11.27 4.05
C TRP A 50 14.65 11.27 5.09
N ILE A 51 14.24 12.44 5.58
CA ILE A 51 13.07 12.55 6.47
C ILE A 51 11.84 11.98 5.77
N VAL A 52 11.56 12.44 4.55
CA VAL A 52 10.39 12.00 3.79
C VAL A 52 10.52 10.52 3.44
N TRP A 53 11.70 10.05 3.06
CA TRP A 53 11.95 8.64 2.75
C TRP A 53 11.56 7.71 3.90
N TYR A 54 12.07 7.97 5.11
CA TYR A 54 11.77 7.12 6.26
C TYR A 54 10.35 7.32 6.78
N PHE A 55 9.77 8.52 6.64
CA PHE A 55 8.36 8.74 6.91
C PHE A 55 7.47 7.89 6.00
N VAL A 56 7.76 7.84 4.70
CA VAL A 56 7.04 6.99 3.73
C VAL A 56 7.17 5.52 4.10
N SER A 57 8.37 5.04 4.46
CA SER A 57 8.56 3.68 4.99
C SER A 57 7.68 3.41 6.22
N GLY A 58 7.62 4.34 7.17
CA GLY A 58 6.76 4.23 8.34
C GLY A 58 5.27 4.19 7.98
N ALA A 59 4.84 5.02 7.02
CA ALA A 59 3.47 5.05 6.52
C ALA A 59 3.08 3.74 5.83
N MET A 60 3.95 3.16 5.01
CA MET A 60 3.73 1.85 4.37
C MET A 60 3.52 0.75 5.42
N LEU A 61 4.34 0.72 6.47
CA LEU A 61 4.19 -0.23 7.57
C LEU A 61 2.87 -0.01 8.31
N ALA A 62 2.55 1.23 8.66
CA ALA A 62 1.31 1.59 9.34
C ALA A 62 0.07 1.21 8.51
N PHE A 63 0.09 1.42 7.20
CA PHE A 63 -0.98 1.01 6.29
C PHE A 63 -1.13 -0.50 6.21
N GLY A 64 -0.03 -1.25 6.13
CA GLY A 64 -0.08 -2.72 6.18
C GLY A 64 -0.68 -3.23 7.50
N LEU A 65 -0.26 -2.67 8.63
CA LEU A 65 -0.81 -3.00 9.96
C LEU A 65 -2.28 -2.61 10.08
N LEU A 66 -2.69 -1.47 9.52
CA LEU A 66 -4.08 -1.04 9.50
C LEU A 66 -4.96 -2.00 8.70
N LEU A 67 -4.45 -2.55 7.60
CA LEU A 67 -5.15 -3.59 6.83
C LEU A 67 -5.31 -4.88 7.63
N PHE A 68 -4.27 -5.32 8.37
CA PHE A 68 -4.40 -6.48 9.27
C PHE A 68 -5.41 -6.22 10.40
N TRP A 69 -5.44 -5.02 10.95
CA TRP A 69 -6.41 -4.63 11.98
C TRP A 69 -7.84 -4.54 11.44
N ALA A 70 -8.03 -4.08 10.20
CA ALA A 70 -9.33 -3.97 9.57
C ALA A 70 -9.91 -5.35 9.21
N TRP A 71 -9.06 -6.34 8.94
CA TRP A 71 -9.44 -7.68 8.46
C TRP A 71 -10.55 -8.37 9.28
N PRO A 72 -10.47 -8.50 10.62
CA PRO A 72 -11.52 -9.17 11.39
C PRO A 72 -12.89 -8.51 11.24
N GLY A 73 -12.94 -7.17 11.17
CA GLY A 73 -14.18 -6.41 10.99
C GLY A 73 -14.76 -6.55 9.59
N ILE A 74 -13.90 -6.55 8.57
CA ILE A 74 -14.32 -6.79 7.18
C ILE A 74 -14.84 -8.23 7.04
N ARG A 75 -14.18 -9.20 7.69
CA ARG A 75 -14.61 -10.60 7.70
C ARG A 75 -15.97 -10.78 8.40
N SER A 76 -16.24 -10.03 9.48
CA SER A 76 -17.51 -10.11 10.20
C SER A 76 -18.62 -9.24 9.60
N GLY A 77 -18.35 -8.48 8.54
CA GLY A 77 -19.34 -7.60 7.89
C GLY A 77 -19.53 -6.25 8.58
N SER A 78 -18.68 -5.88 9.53
CA SER A 78 -18.69 -4.56 10.17
C SER A 78 -18.16 -3.50 9.21
N GLY A 79 -19.08 -2.75 8.59
CA GLY A 79 -18.76 -1.74 7.58
C GLY A 79 -17.82 -0.61 8.04
N GLY A 80 -17.74 -0.36 9.36
CA GLY A 80 -16.89 0.69 9.92
C GLY A 80 -15.39 0.48 9.66
N ARG A 81 -14.92 -0.76 9.52
CA ARG A 81 -13.49 -1.04 9.24
C ARG A 81 -13.17 -1.15 7.75
N SER A 82 -14.17 -1.31 6.90
CA SER A 82 -13.98 -1.31 5.44
C SER A 82 -13.51 0.05 4.92
N ALA A 83 -13.93 1.15 5.53
CA ALA A 83 -13.51 2.50 5.13
C ALA A 83 -11.99 2.67 5.21
N ALA A 84 -11.35 2.19 6.29
CA ALA A 84 -9.90 2.26 6.45
C ALA A 84 -9.16 1.52 5.33
N ALA A 85 -9.60 0.30 4.99
CA ALA A 85 -9.00 -0.47 3.91
C ALA A 85 -9.20 0.19 2.54
N LEU A 86 -10.37 0.76 2.27
CA LEU A 86 -10.65 1.48 1.03
C LEU A 86 -9.79 2.74 0.88
N ILE A 87 -9.59 3.51 1.96
CA ILE A 87 -8.71 4.68 1.96
C ILE A 87 -7.27 4.27 1.65
N VAL A 88 -6.75 3.25 2.32
CA VAL A 88 -5.40 2.73 2.04
C VAL A 88 -5.28 2.28 0.58
N GLY A 89 -6.25 1.50 0.09
CA GLY A 89 -6.26 1.04 -1.29
C GLY A 89 -6.30 2.19 -2.31
N ALA A 90 -7.08 3.24 -2.04
CA ALA A 90 -7.15 4.43 -2.89
C ALA A 90 -5.83 5.19 -2.90
N LEU A 91 -5.19 5.40 -1.74
CA LEU A 91 -3.88 6.05 -1.65
C LEU A 91 -2.82 5.29 -2.45
N TYR A 92 -2.79 3.96 -2.36
CA TYR A 92 -1.89 3.12 -3.15
C TYR A 92 -2.17 3.21 -4.65
N ALA A 93 -3.44 3.15 -5.05
CA ALA A 93 -3.84 3.26 -6.45
C ALA A 93 -3.47 4.63 -7.06
N ILE A 94 -3.80 5.71 -6.37
CA ILE A 94 -3.49 7.09 -6.78
C ILE A 94 -1.97 7.29 -6.85
N THR A 95 -1.23 6.82 -5.84
CA THR A 95 0.23 6.91 -5.83
C THR A 95 0.84 6.15 -7.00
N GLY A 96 0.41 4.90 -7.23
CA GLY A 96 0.94 4.08 -8.32
C GLY A 96 0.69 4.68 -9.70
N ILE A 97 -0.54 5.15 -9.99
CA ILE A 97 -0.82 5.77 -11.29
C ILE A 97 -0.10 7.10 -11.46
N SER A 98 -0.07 7.95 -10.42
CA SER A 98 0.59 9.26 -10.49
C SER A 98 2.09 9.11 -10.69
N ALA A 99 2.72 8.21 -9.94
CA ALA A 99 4.16 7.96 -10.05
C ALA A 99 4.53 7.29 -11.37
N TYR A 100 3.72 6.37 -11.89
CA TYR A 100 3.89 5.80 -13.23
C TYR A 100 3.90 6.91 -14.31
N LEU A 101 2.93 7.83 -14.26
CA LEU A 101 2.85 8.93 -15.22
C LEU A 101 4.01 9.92 -15.05
N TYR A 102 4.35 10.28 -13.82
CA TYR A 102 5.40 11.26 -13.51
C TYR A 102 6.82 10.75 -13.85
N SER A 103 7.06 9.44 -13.72
CA SER A 103 8.35 8.80 -14.02
C SER A 103 8.55 8.46 -15.49
N GLY A 104 7.64 8.86 -16.38
CA GLY A 104 7.72 8.53 -17.81
C GLY A 104 7.39 7.07 -18.12
N GLY A 105 6.57 6.43 -17.29
CA GLY A 105 6.08 5.07 -17.52
C GLY A 105 6.92 3.97 -16.88
N GLU A 106 7.64 4.26 -15.80
CA GLU A 106 8.41 3.24 -15.08
C GLU A 106 7.47 2.20 -14.46
N ARG A 107 7.58 0.95 -14.93
CA ARG A 107 6.61 -0.12 -14.63
C ARG A 107 6.59 -0.53 -13.16
N PHE A 108 7.64 -0.23 -12.39
CA PHE A 108 7.69 -0.51 -10.96
C PHE A 108 6.49 0.09 -10.21
N TRP A 109 6.07 1.31 -10.58
CA TRP A 109 4.95 2.00 -9.93
C TRP A 109 3.59 1.31 -10.14
N LEU A 110 3.47 0.43 -11.15
CA LEU A 110 2.27 -0.38 -11.34
C LEU A 110 2.05 -1.39 -10.21
N LEU A 111 3.08 -1.74 -9.44
CA LEU A 111 2.94 -2.59 -8.26
C LEU A 111 2.06 -1.92 -7.20
N PHE A 112 2.23 -0.62 -6.96
CA PHE A 112 1.41 0.14 -6.01
C PHE A 112 -0.04 0.22 -6.49
N LEU A 113 -0.24 0.43 -7.80
CA LEU A 113 -1.56 0.40 -8.41
C LEU A 113 -2.23 -0.97 -8.23
N ALA A 114 -1.51 -2.04 -8.53
CA ALA A 114 -2.01 -3.40 -8.37
C ALA A 114 -2.38 -3.70 -6.91
N GLN A 115 -1.53 -3.33 -5.95
CA GLN A 115 -1.82 -3.46 -4.51
C GLN A 115 -3.09 -2.68 -4.13
N GLY A 116 -3.22 -1.43 -4.57
CA GLY A 116 -4.40 -0.61 -4.31
C GLY A 116 -5.68 -1.24 -4.86
N VAL A 117 -5.67 -1.69 -6.12
CA VAL A 117 -6.80 -2.37 -6.76
C VAL A 117 -7.14 -3.68 -6.06
N LEU A 118 -6.15 -4.48 -5.64
CA LEU A 118 -6.37 -5.71 -4.90
C LEU A 118 -7.05 -5.44 -3.55
N VAL A 119 -6.59 -4.44 -2.78
CA VAL A 119 -7.22 -4.06 -1.51
C VAL A 119 -8.66 -3.60 -1.72
N ILE A 120 -8.91 -2.70 -2.69
CA ILE A 120 -10.26 -2.18 -2.95
C ILE A 120 -11.20 -3.30 -3.37
N SER A 121 -10.84 -4.05 -4.41
CA SER A 121 -11.69 -5.10 -4.97
C SER A 121 -11.98 -6.22 -3.96
N SER A 122 -10.96 -6.69 -3.22
CA SER A 122 -11.15 -7.71 -2.18
C SER A 122 -12.03 -7.20 -1.04
N THR A 123 -11.82 -5.96 -0.57
CA THR A 123 -12.65 -5.35 0.48
C THR A 123 -14.11 -5.26 0.06
N LEU A 124 -14.38 -4.80 -1.17
CA LEU A 124 -15.74 -4.70 -1.69
C LEU A 124 -16.43 -6.06 -1.81
N VAL A 125 -15.73 -7.09 -2.29
CA VAL A 125 -16.27 -8.45 -2.38
C VAL A 125 -16.59 -9.01 -0.99
N LEU A 126 -15.67 -8.86 -0.03
CA LEU A 126 -15.84 -9.35 1.33
C LEU A 126 -16.99 -8.63 2.06
N ALA A 127 -17.17 -7.33 1.82
CA ALA A 127 -18.23 -6.51 2.42
C ALA A 127 -19.62 -6.74 1.77
N ARG A 128 -19.70 -7.12 0.49
CA ARG A 128 -20.98 -7.41 -0.20
C ARG A 128 -21.58 -8.74 0.21
N GLN A 129 -20.78 -9.81 0.21
CA GLN A 129 -21.27 -11.18 0.46
C GLN A 129 -21.75 -11.45 1.89
N THR A 130 -21.54 -10.51 2.82
CA THR A 130 -22.10 -10.58 4.18
C THR A 130 -23.49 -9.95 4.27
N ARG A 131 -23.88 -9.06 3.35
CA ARG A 131 -25.23 -8.45 3.33
C ARG A 131 -26.29 -9.38 2.74
N GLU A 132 -25.87 -10.39 1.96
CA GLU A 132 -26.76 -11.33 1.26
C GLU A 132 -27.02 -12.63 2.04
N ALA A 133 -26.44 -12.81 3.23
CA ALA A 133 -26.73 -13.99 4.06
C ALA A 133 -28.11 -13.81 4.75
N PRO A 134 -29.13 -14.62 4.41
CA PRO A 134 -30.38 -14.63 5.16
C PRO A 134 -30.16 -15.27 6.53
N HIS A 135 -30.75 -14.66 7.57
CA HIS A 135 -30.91 -15.26 8.90
C HIS A 135 -31.92 -16.40 8.87
#